data_AF-A0A7S2L5K5-F1
#
_entry.id   AF-A0A7S2L5K5-F1
#
_cell.length_a   1.000
_cell.length_b   1.000
_cell.length_c   1.000
_cell.angle_alpha   90.00
_cell.angle_beta   90.00
_cell.angle_gamma   90.00
#
_symmetry.space_group_name_H-M   'P 1'
#
loop_
_entity.id
_entity.type
_entity.pdbx_description
1 polymer ?
#
loop_
_entity_poly.entity_id
_entity_poly.type
_entity_poly.pdbx_seq_one_letter_code
_entity_poly.pdbx_strand_id
1 'polypeptide(L)'
;EIKLKKCTACKSVRYCSVKCQKDHRPKHKNECKKRAAELRDELLFKQPESRDLGDCPICCIPLPIESQKSTLKPCCCKVICIGCEYANQRREFEGKFEHKCPFCRHPGPKTHKEFELILM
;
A
#
# COMPACT_ATOMS: atom_id res chain seq x y z
N GLU A 1 -39.31 21.18 -2.12
CA GLU A 1 -38.36 20.43 -1.27
C GLU A 1 -37.28 21.36 -0.71
N ILE A 2 -36.88 21.22 0.55
CA ILE A 2 -35.78 22.02 1.14
C ILE A 2 -34.45 21.29 0.86
N LYS A 3 -33.59 21.88 0.02
CA LYS A 3 -32.27 21.32 -0.30
C LYS A 3 -31.24 21.69 0.77
N LEU A 4 -30.84 20.72 1.59
CA LEU A 4 -29.83 20.91 2.64
C LEU A 4 -28.40 20.87 2.07
N LYS A 5 -27.54 21.79 2.52
CA LYS A 5 -26.12 21.91 2.16
C LYS A 5 -25.24 21.42 3.31
N LYS A 6 -24.26 20.55 3.02
CA LYS A 6 -23.29 20.07 4.02
C LYS A 6 -22.32 21.17 4.43
N CYS A 7 -21.86 21.15 5.68
CA CYS A 7 -20.70 21.96 6.08
C CYS A 7 -19.47 21.51 5.29
N THR A 8 -18.79 22.46 4.64
CA THR A 8 -17.65 22.15 3.76
C THR A 8 -16.41 21.65 4.51
N ALA A 9 -16.23 22.10 5.75
CA ALA A 9 -15.07 21.74 6.57
C ALA A 9 -15.21 20.34 7.19
N CYS A 10 -16.27 20.09 7.96
CA CYS A 10 -16.42 18.84 8.72
C CYS A 10 -17.31 17.79 8.05
N LYS A 11 -18.10 18.16 7.03
CA LYS A 11 -19.04 17.29 6.31
C LYS A 11 -20.13 16.58 7.15
N SER A 12 -20.14 16.73 8.48
CA SER A 12 -21.05 16.03 9.42
C SER A 12 -22.44 16.64 9.55
N VAL A 13 -22.56 17.96 9.45
CA VAL A 13 -23.83 18.69 9.64
C VAL A 13 -24.33 19.27 8.32
N ARG A 14 -25.64 19.49 8.23
CA ARG A 14 -26.30 20.07 7.04
C ARG A 14 -27.15 21.27 7.43
N TYR A 15 -27.26 22.24 6.53
CA TYR A 15 -28.00 23.50 6.74
C TYR A 15 -28.92 23.78 5.57
N CYS A 16 -30.12 24.31 5.85
CA CYS A 16 -31.05 24.74 4.80
C CYS A 16 -30.64 26.07 4.14
N SER A 17 -29.79 26.87 4.79
CA SER A 17 -29.33 28.16 4.28
C SER A 17 -27.99 28.58 4.89
N VAL A 18 -27.34 29.57 4.26
CA VAL A 18 -26.13 30.23 4.79
C VAL A 18 -26.45 30.95 6.10
N LYS A 19 -27.67 31.48 6.25
CA LYS A 19 -28.12 32.14 7.48
C LYS A 19 -28.13 31.15 8.66
N CYS A 20 -28.80 30.02 8.51
CA CYS A 20 -28.83 28.98 9.55
C CYS A 20 -27.43 28.43 9.87
N GLN A 21 -26.53 28.36 8.88
CA GLN A 21 -25.13 27.98 9.10
C GLN A 21 -24.37 29.00 9.95
N LYS A 22 -24.57 30.30 9.70
CA LYS A 22 -23.94 31.39 10.47
C LYS A 22 -24.49 31.42 11.89
N ASP A 23 -25.81 31.31 12.05
CA ASP A 23 -26.47 31.33 13.35
C ASP A 23 -26.05 30.15 14.22
N HIS A 24 -25.83 28.97 13.62
CA HIS A 24 -25.37 27.77 14.34
C HIS A 24 -23.85 27.74 14.56
N ARG A 25 -23.07 28.64 13.93
CA ARG A 25 -21.60 28.63 13.98
C ARG A 25 -21.03 28.70 15.40
N PRO A 26 -21.55 29.50 16.35
CA PRO A 26 -21.00 29.58 17.71
C PRO A 26 -21.01 28.24 18.43
N LYS A 27 -22.10 27.46 18.30
CA LYS A 27 -22.23 26.12 18.91
C LYS A 27 -21.40 25.07 18.16
N HIS A 28 -21.29 25.19 16.84
CA HIS A 28 -20.63 24.17 16.01
C HIS A 28 -19.11 24.32 15.90
N LYS A 29 -18.55 25.52 16.10
CA LYS A 29 -17.15 25.86 15.72
C LYS A 29 -16.11 24.86 16.24
N ASN A 30 -16.23 24.45 17.50
CA ASN A 30 -15.25 23.56 18.14
C ASN A 30 -15.32 22.14 17.60
N GLU A 31 -16.53 21.58 17.50
CA GLU A 31 -16.77 20.26 16.90
C GLU A 31 -16.37 20.23 15.42
N CYS A 32 -16.66 21.31 14.69
CA CYS A 32 -16.28 21.48 13.29
C CYS A 32 -14.76 21.36 13.10
N LYS A 33 -13.98 22.04 13.94
CA LYS A 33 -12.51 21.97 13.92
C LYS A 33 -12.00 20.57 14.24
N LYS A 34 -12.54 19.94 15.29
CA LYS A 34 -12.16 18.58 15.69
C LYS A 34 -12.38 17.59 14.54
N ARG A 35 -13.59 17.56 13.97
CA ARG A 35 -13.91 16.65 12.86
C ARG A 35 -13.11 16.97 11.59
N ALA A 36 -12.85 18.24 11.30
CA ALA A 36 -12.02 18.61 10.16
C ALA A 36 -10.56 18.13 10.31
N ALA A 37 -10.02 18.13 11.53
CA ALA A 37 -8.72 17.55 11.84
C ALA A 37 -8.73 16.02 11.67
N GLU A 38 -9.73 15.32 12.21
CA GLU A 38 -9.89 13.86 12.02
C GLU A 38 -10.00 13.49 10.53
N LEU A 39 -10.78 14.23 9.74
CA LEU A 39 -10.89 14.00 8.30
C LEU A 39 -9.56 14.21 7.57
N ARG A 40 -8.74 15.15 8.03
CA ARG A 40 -7.40 15.37 7.47
C ARG A 40 -6.48 14.21 7.80
N ASP A 41 -6.51 13.72 9.04
CA ASP A 41 -5.73 12.55 9.44
C ASP A 41 -6.18 11.30 8.70
N GLU A 42 -7.50 11.06 8.58
CA GLU A 42 -8.05 9.99 7.74
C GLU A 42 -7.53 10.10 6.30
N LEU A 43 -7.55 11.27 5.68
CA LEU A 43 -7.04 11.43 4.31
C LEU A 43 -5.52 11.20 4.18
N LEU A 44 -4.74 11.54 5.21
CA LEU A 44 -3.28 11.39 5.20
C LEU A 44 -2.84 9.95 5.49
N PHE A 45 -3.58 9.24 6.35
CA PHE A 45 -3.15 7.94 6.90
C PHE A 45 -4.05 6.77 6.52
N LYS A 46 -5.20 7.00 5.88
CA LYS A 46 -6.02 5.91 5.35
C LYS A 46 -5.20 5.17 4.30
N GLN A 47 -4.81 3.95 4.66
CA GLN A 47 -4.20 3.05 3.70
C GLN A 47 -5.20 2.82 2.56
N PRO A 48 -4.74 2.85 1.30
CA PRO A 48 -5.57 2.43 0.19
C PRO A 48 -6.05 0.98 0.42
N GLU A 49 -7.17 0.60 -0.18
CA GLU A 49 -7.66 -0.79 -0.14
C GLU A 49 -6.69 -1.80 -0.80
N SER A 50 -5.58 -1.30 -1.37
CA SER A 50 -4.45 -2.12 -1.79
C SER A 50 -3.81 -2.79 -0.58
N ARG A 51 -4.25 -4.04 -0.41
CA ARG A 51 -3.75 -5.19 0.37
C ARG A 51 -2.43 -4.94 1.12
N ASP A 52 -2.45 -5.34 2.38
CA ASP A 52 -1.37 -5.44 3.37
C ASP A 52 -0.03 -5.99 2.85
N LEU A 53 -0.03 -6.77 1.77
CA LEU A 53 1.18 -7.29 1.13
C LEU A 53 1.88 -6.28 0.19
N GLY A 54 1.16 -5.27 -0.30
CA GLY A 54 1.66 -4.28 -1.26
C GLY A 54 1.79 -4.82 -2.70
N ASP A 55 2.54 -4.09 -3.52
CA ASP A 55 2.80 -4.43 -4.93
C ASP A 55 4.15 -5.12 -5.10
N CYS A 56 4.25 -5.97 -6.14
CA CYS A 56 5.52 -6.56 -6.53
C CYS A 56 6.49 -5.45 -6.97
N PRO A 57 7.70 -5.37 -6.40
CA PRO A 57 8.63 -4.26 -6.67
C PRO A 57 9.30 -4.34 -8.06
N ILE A 58 8.96 -5.34 -8.88
CA ILE A 58 9.50 -5.54 -10.23
C ILE A 58 8.46 -5.16 -11.29
N CYS A 59 7.23 -5.64 -11.17
CA CYS A 59 6.18 -5.39 -12.16
C CYS A 59 5.11 -4.40 -11.71
N CYS A 60 5.16 -3.94 -10.44
CA CYS A 60 4.21 -3.00 -9.85
C CYS A 60 2.75 -3.49 -9.89
N ILE A 61 2.55 -4.81 -9.87
CA ILE A 61 1.23 -5.44 -9.77
C ILE A 61 0.99 -5.87 -8.31
N PRO A 62 -0.24 -5.74 -7.78
CA PRO A 62 -0.58 -6.21 -6.43
C PRO A 62 -0.12 -7.64 -6.17
N LEU A 63 0.53 -7.86 -5.03
CA LEU A 63 0.94 -9.20 -4.63
C LEU A 63 -0.30 -10.07 -4.37
N PRO A 64 -0.30 -11.34 -4.82
CA PRO A 64 -1.39 -12.28 -4.53
C PRO A 64 -1.57 -12.51 -3.03
N ILE A 65 -2.82 -12.76 -2.60
CA ILE A 65 -3.15 -13.08 -1.20
C ILE A 65 -2.60 -14.46 -0.83
N GLU A 66 -2.70 -15.42 -1.75
CA GLU A 66 -2.11 -16.74 -1.55
C GLU A 66 -0.59 -16.62 -1.40
N SER A 67 -0.08 -16.91 -0.20
CA SER A 67 1.35 -16.84 0.13
C SER A 67 2.23 -17.65 -0.82
N GLN A 68 1.68 -18.74 -1.37
CA GLN A 68 2.36 -19.60 -2.35
C GLN A 68 2.57 -18.94 -3.72
N LYS A 69 1.97 -17.78 -4.01
CA LYS A 69 2.16 -17.05 -5.29
C LYS A 69 3.13 -15.87 -5.16
N SER A 70 3.77 -15.73 -4.00
CA SER A 70 4.82 -14.76 -3.71
C SER A 70 6.02 -15.46 -3.08
N THR A 71 7.21 -14.88 -3.21
CA THR A 71 8.43 -15.45 -2.63
C THR A 71 9.28 -14.34 -2.02
N LEU A 72 9.82 -14.58 -0.82
CA LEU A 72 10.79 -13.72 -0.17
C LEU A 72 12.17 -13.97 -0.78
N LYS A 73 12.89 -12.89 -1.09
CA LYS A 73 14.30 -12.91 -1.48
C LYS A 73 15.15 -12.54 -0.28
N PRO A 74 15.79 -13.51 0.40
CA PRO A 74 16.47 -13.26 1.68
C PRO A 74 17.61 -12.25 1.54
N CYS A 75 18.35 -12.29 0.43
CA CYS A 75 19.46 -11.38 0.14
C CYS A 75 19.13 -9.87 0.20
N CYS A 76 17.86 -9.48 0.06
CA CYS A 76 17.45 -8.07 0.07
C CYS A 76 16.12 -7.82 0.80
N CYS A 77 15.60 -8.84 1.47
CA CYS A 77 14.32 -8.83 2.19
C CYS A 77 13.16 -8.28 1.36
N LYS A 78 13.07 -8.66 0.07
CA LYS A 78 11.97 -8.27 -0.81
C LYS A 78 11.06 -9.44 -1.12
N VAL A 79 9.75 -9.21 -1.00
CA VAL A 79 8.73 -10.14 -1.50
C VAL A 79 8.42 -9.79 -2.94
N ILE A 80 8.50 -10.76 -3.83
CA ILE A 80 8.18 -10.62 -5.26
C ILE A 80 7.13 -11.65 -5.67
N CYS A 81 6.36 -11.38 -6.72
CA CYS A 81 5.44 -12.36 -7.26
C CYS A 81 6.19 -13.51 -7.96
N ILE A 82 5.62 -14.73 -7.93
CA ILE A 82 6.20 -15.89 -8.63
C ILE A 82 6.33 -15.66 -10.13
N GLY A 83 5.45 -14.85 -10.73
CA GLY A 83 5.57 -14.49 -12.15
C GLY A 83 6.91 -13.83 -12.49
N CYS A 84 7.38 -12.89 -11.65
CA CYS A 84 8.68 -12.26 -11.85
C CYS A 84 9.86 -13.20 -11.56
N GLU A 85 9.71 -14.08 -10.56
CA GLU A 85 10.71 -15.12 -10.28
C GLU A 85 10.86 -16.07 -11.47
N TYR A 86 9.75 -16.61 -11.97
CA TYR A 86 9.73 -17.52 -13.10
C TYR A 86 10.29 -16.86 -14.37
N ALA A 87 9.94 -15.60 -14.63
CA ALA A 87 10.49 -14.85 -15.76
C ALA A 87 12.02 -14.70 -15.67
N ASN A 88 12.57 -14.49 -14.46
CA ASN A 88 14.02 -14.43 -14.27
C ASN A 88 14.68 -15.80 -14.50
N GLN A 89 14.13 -16.88 -13.93
CA GLN A 89 14.63 -18.24 -14.14
C GLN A 89 14.65 -18.63 -15.62
N ARG A 90 13.59 -18.29 -16.36
CA ARG A 90 13.53 -18.52 -17.82
C ARG A 90 14.64 -17.78 -18.57
N ARG A 91 14.85 -16.50 -18.28
CA ARG A 91 15.95 -15.71 -18.87
C ARG A 91 17.31 -16.35 -18.57
N GLU A 92 17.52 -16.80 -17.34
CA GLU A 92 18.77 -17.40 -16.91
C GLU A 92 19.03 -18.73 -17.64
N PHE A 93 18.00 -19.56 -17.78
CA PHE A 93 18.08 -20.81 -18.52
C PHE A 93 18.39 -20.57 -20.01
N GLU A 94 17.62 -19.72 -20.68
CA GLU A 94 17.79 -19.41 -22.11
C GLU A 94 19.16 -18.77 -22.39
N GLY A 95 19.61 -17.89 -21.49
CA GLY A 95 20.90 -17.19 -21.60
C GLY A 95 22.11 -17.92 -21.02
N LYS A 96 21.92 -19.12 -20.43
CA LYS A 96 22.96 -19.88 -19.72
C LYS A 96 23.69 -19.04 -18.64
N PHE A 97 22.92 -18.27 -17.87
CA PHE A 97 23.43 -17.44 -16.78
C PHE A 97 23.34 -18.15 -15.43
N GLU A 98 24.25 -17.83 -14.51
CA GLU A 98 24.10 -18.21 -13.10
C GLU A 98 22.86 -17.56 -12.48
N HIS A 99 22.22 -18.27 -11.55
CA HIS A 99 21.04 -17.76 -10.85
C HIS A 99 21.38 -16.51 -10.01
N LYS A 100 20.60 -15.46 -10.18
CA LYS A 100 20.69 -14.20 -9.43
C LYS A 100 19.31 -13.76 -8.97
N CYS A 101 19.26 -13.10 -7.82
CA CYS A 101 18.02 -12.49 -7.33
C CYS A 101 17.39 -11.58 -8.40
N PRO A 102 16.09 -11.74 -8.73
CA PRO A 102 15.44 -10.91 -9.75
C PRO A 102 15.42 -9.42 -9.42
N PHE A 103 15.47 -9.07 -8.13
CA PHE A 103 15.42 -7.69 -7.66
C PHE A 103 16.80 -7.03 -7.52
N CYS A 104 17.65 -7.55 -6.62
CA CYS A 104 18.96 -6.93 -6.34
C CYS A 104 20.13 -7.54 -7.12
N ARG A 105 19.88 -8.57 -7.94
CA ARG A 105 20.88 -9.29 -8.75
C ARG A 105 22.01 -9.96 -7.94
N HIS A 106 21.86 -10.09 -6.62
CA HIS A 106 22.79 -10.86 -5.78
C HIS A 106 22.84 -12.32 -6.26
N PRO A 107 24.03 -12.93 -6.39
CA PRO A 107 24.15 -14.33 -6.79
C PRO A 107 23.40 -15.27 -5.83
N GLY A 108 22.84 -16.35 -6.37
CA GLY A 108 22.35 -17.45 -5.55
C GLY A 108 23.50 -18.11 -4.77
N PRO A 109 23.20 -18.78 -3.64
CA PRO A 109 24.19 -19.57 -2.92
C PRO A 109 24.72 -20.69 -3.81
N LYS A 110 26.04 -20.91 -3.76
CA LYS A 110 26.75 -21.96 -4.51
C LYS A 110 26.86 -23.25 -3.70
N THR A 111 26.76 -23.16 -2.38
CA THR A 111 26.84 -24.30 -1.46
C THR A 111 25.65 -24.35 -0.51
N HIS A 112 25.35 -25.54 0.02
CA HIS A 112 24.32 -25.71 1.05
C HIS A 112 24.60 -24.86 2.30
N LYS A 113 25.87 -24.76 2.69
CA LYS A 113 26.31 -23.94 3.83
C LYS A 113 26.02 -22.44 3.61
N GLU A 114 26.26 -21.94 2.40
CA GLU A 114 25.91 -20.56 2.04
C GLU A 114 24.39 -20.36 2.04
N PHE A 115 23.62 -21.35 1.58
CA PHE A 115 22.17 -21.30 1.63
C PHE A 115 21.64 -21.22 3.07
N GLU A 116 22.16 -22.02 3.99
CA GLU A 116 21.80 -21.97 5.41
C GLU A 116 22.12 -20.61 6.04
N LEU A 117 23.29 -20.03 5.76
CA LEU A 117 23.68 -18.69 6.24
C LEU A 117 22.77 -17.57 5.74
N ILE A 118 22.13 -17.74 4.59
CA ILE A 118 21.23 -16.76 3.98
C ILE A 118 19.79 -16.89 4.54
N LEU A 119 19.44 -18.06 5.09
CA LEU A 119 18.11 -18.33 5.67
C LEU A 119 18.03 -18.08 7.19
N MET A 120 19.17 -18.04 7.89
CA MET A 120 19.29 -17.70 9.31
C MET A 120 19.32 -16.19 9.54
#